data_AF-A0A485AIX4-F1
#
_entry.id   AF-A0A485AIX4-F1
#
_cell.length_a   1.000
_cell.length_b   1.000
_cell.length_c   1.000
_cell.angle_alpha   90.00
_cell.angle_beta   90.00
_cell.angle_gamma   90.00
#
_symmetry.space_group_name_H-M   'P 1'
#
loop_
_entity.id
_entity.type
_entity.pdbx_description
1 polymer ?
#
loop_
_entity_poly.entity_id
_entity_poly.type
_entity_poly.pdbx_seq_one_letter_code
_entity_poly.pdbx_strand_id
1 'polypeptide(L)'
;MKLTVRTLNEQVRETVLQRIHDIAVAQAESFNATATLTHVNGSPVLKNDPAANQMVREVATSLFGRSAGRGGETVYGQRRFCLYART
;
A
#
# COMPACT_ATOMS: atom_id res chain seq x y z
N MET A 1 -10.45 19.53 -5.69
CA MET A 1 -10.22 18.74 -4.46
C MET A 1 -8.96 17.90 -4.61
N LYS A 2 -8.27 17.59 -3.51
CA LYS A 2 -7.10 16.70 -3.50
C LYS A 2 -7.37 15.53 -2.56
N LEU A 3 -7.30 14.31 -3.08
CA LEU A 3 -7.50 13.07 -2.33
C LEU A 3 -6.18 12.31 -2.20
N THR A 4 -5.96 11.68 -1.05
CA THR A 4 -4.81 10.81 -0.81
C THR A 4 -5.31 9.41 -0.50
N VAL A 5 -4.96 8.44 -1.33
CA VAL A 5 -5.35 7.03 -1.18
C VAL A 5 -4.14 6.23 -0.67
N ARG A 6 -4.36 5.38 0.34
CA ARG A 6 -3.35 4.49 0.90
C ARG A 6 -3.95 3.11 1.13
N THR A 7 -3.34 2.09 0.55
CA THR A 7 -3.78 0.69 0.65
C THR A 7 -2.61 -0.21 1.02
N LEU A 8 -2.94 -1.35 1.65
CA LEU A 8 -1.98 -2.41 1.99
C LEU A 8 -1.88 -3.49 0.89
N ASN A 9 -2.63 -3.33 -0.20
CA ASN A 9 -2.66 -4.24 -1.34
C ASN A 9 -2.87 -3.42 -2.63
N GLU A 10 -2.14 -3.79 -3.68
CA GLU A 10 -2.19 -3.14 -4.99
C GLU A 10 -3.55 -3.35 -5.68
N GLN A 11 -4.13 -4.55 -5.62
CA GLN A 11 -5.45 -4.82 -6.21
C GLN A 11 -6.55 -3.98 -5.54
N VAL A 12 -6.45 -3.81 -4.22
CA VAL A 12 -7.36 -2.94 -3.46
C VAL A 12 -7.14 -1.48 -3.88
N ARG A 13 -5.90 -1.08 -4.17
CA ARG A 13 -5.59 0.25 -4.68
C ARG A 13 -6.33 0.53 -5.99
N GLU A 14 -6.21 -0.37 -6.96
CA GLU A 14 -6.86 -0.25 -8.26
C GLU A 14 -8.38 -0.18 -8.12
N THR A 15 -8.96 -1.04 -7.28
CA THR A 15 -10.41 -1.05 -7.01
C THR A 15 -10.88 0.28 -6.40
N VAL A 16 -10.13 0.82 -5.44
CA VAL A 16 -10.47 2.10 -4.81
C VAL A 16 -10.36 3.25 -5.81
N LEU A 17 -9.34 3.26 -6.68
CA LEU A 17 -9.18 4.26 -7.72
C LEU A 17 -10.33 4.23 -8.72
N GLN A 18 -10.73 3.03 -9.16
CA GLN A 18 -11.87 2.88 -10.05
C GLN A 18 -13.15 3.42 -9.42
N ARG A 19 -13.42 3.08 -8.15
CA ARG A 19 -14.61 3.58 -7.44
C ARG A 19 -14.59 5.09 -7.26
N ILE A 20 -13.44 5.69 -6.97
CA ILE A 20 -13.33 7.16 -6.87
C ILE A 20 -13.65 7.81 -8.20
N HIS A 21 -13.17 7.23 -9.31
CA HIS A 21 -13.50 7.71 -10.65
C HIS A 21 -15.00 7.63 -10.91
N ASP A 22 -15.61 6.46 -10.70
CA ASP A 22 -17.04 6.25 -10.98
C ASP A 22 -17.93 7.19 -10.15
N ILE A 23 -17.60 7.39 -8.87
CA ILE A 23 -18.33 8.33 -7.99
C ILE A 23 -18.15 9.76 -8.48
N ALA A 24 -16.93 10.17 -8.86
CA ALA A 24 -16.69 11.54 -9.30
C ALA A 24 -17.38 11.86 -10.62
N VAL A 25 -17.43 10.91 -11.55
CA VAL A 25 -18.16 11.03 -12.82
C VAL A 25 -19.66 11.08 -12.57
N ALA A 26 -20.22 10.13 -11.83
CA ALA A 26 -21.65 10.10 -11.51
C ALA A 26 -22.11 11.37 -10.77
N GLN A 27 -21.27 11.88 -9.87
CA GLN A 27 -21.54 13.14 -9.18
C GLN A 27 -21.53 14.31 -10.17
N ALA A 28 -20.56 14.41 -11.06
CA ALA A 28 -20.50 15.50 -12.03
C ALA A 28 -21.69 15.46 -13.01
N GLU A 29 -22.03 14.27 -13.52
CA GLU A 29 -23.17 14.06 -14.42
C GLU A 29 -24.50 14.48 -13.78
N SER A 30 -24.69 14.19 -12.48
CA SER A 30 -25.89 14.60 -11.73
C SER A 30 -26.07 16.13 -11.67
N PHE A 31 -25.00 16.89 -11.84
CA PHE A 31 -25.01 18.36 -11.86
C PHE A 31 -24.81 18.93 -13.28
N ASN A 32 -24.93 18.11 -14.34
CA ASN A 32 -24.62 18.51 -15.72
C ASN A 32 -23.19 19.10 -15.88
N ALA A 33 -22.25 18.64 -15.06
CA ALA A 33 -20.86 19.08 -15.04
C ALA A 33 -19.91 17.97 -15.52
N THR A 34 -18.64 18.31 -15.74
CA THR A 34 -17.58 17.36 -16.09
C THR A 34 -16.54 17.29 -14.98
N ALA A 35 -16.16 16.09 -14.57
CA ALA A 35 -15.05 15.86 -13.65
C ALA A 35 -13.79 15.41 -14.39
N THR A 36 -12.66 16.05 -14.11
CA THR A 36 -11.34 15.62 -14.58
C THR A 36 -10.53 15.13 -13.39
N LEU A 37 -10.07 13.88 -13.43
CA LEU A 37 -9.24 13.28 -12.40
C LEU A 37 -7.81 13.09 -12.90
N THR A 38 -6.84 13.62 -12.17
CA THR A 38 -5.42 13.35 -12.40
C THR A 38 -4.89 12.47 -11.27
N HIS A 39 -4.57 11.22 -11.60
CA HIS A 39 -3.96 10.29 -10.66
C HIS A 39 -2.44 10.50 -10.63
N VAL A 40 -1.90 10.85 -9.45
CA VAL A 40 -0.45 10.91 -9.24
C VAL A 40 0.00 9.65 -8.49
N ASN A 41 0.81 8.84 -9.14
CA ASN A 41 1.35 7.62 -8.54
C ASN A 41 2.32 7.95 -7.39
N GLY A 42 1.91 7.58 -6.17
CA GLY A 42 2.78 7.60 -4.99
C GLY A 42 3.69 6.37 -4.92
N SER A 43 4.26 6.12 -3.73
CA SER A 43 5.07 4.93 -3.51
C SER A 43 4.21 3.65 -3.53
N PRO A 44 4.73 2.55 -4.11
CA PRO A 44 4.05 1.25 -4.18
C PRO A 44 3.82 0.62 -2.80
N VAL A 45 3.03 -0.45 -2.76
CA VAL A 45 2.75 -1.22 -1.53
C VAL A 45 3.94 -2.09 -1.14
N LEU A 46 4.41 -1.96 0.11
CA LEU A 46 5.55 -2.72 0.63
C LEU A 46 5.19 -4.19 0.82
N LYS A 47 5.77 -5.05 -0.02
CA LYS A 47 5.76 -6.50 0.14
C LYS A 47 7.18 -6.95 0.48
N ASN A 48 7.34 -7.57 1.64
CA ASN A 48 8.62 -8.15 2.03
C ASN A 48 8.79 -9.52 1.36
N ASP A 49 10.01 -9.82 0.93
CA ASP A 49 10.38 -11.15 0.45
C ASP A 49 10.24 -12.18 1.60
N PRO A 50 9.56 -13.32 1.38
CA PRO A 50 9.35 -14.33 2.42
C PRO A 50 10.65 -14.97 2.93
N ALA A 51 11.60 -15.24 2.04
CA ALA A 51 12.88 -15.87 2.35
C ALA A 51 13.80 -14.91 3.12
N ALA A 52 13.87 -13.64 2.69
CA ALA A 52 14.60 -12.60 3.42
C ALA A 52 14.01 -12.38 4.83
N ASN A 53 12.68 -12.36 4.94
CA ASN A 53 12.01 -12.28 6.24
C ASN A 53 12.31 -13.48 7.12
N GLN A 54 12.36 -14.69 6.56
CA GLN A 54 12.67 -15.90 7.30
C GLN A 54 14.12 -15.88 7.80
N MET A 55 15.08 -15.52 6.95
CA MET A 55 16.49 -15.35 7.33
C MET A 55 16.64 -14.38 8.50
N VAL A 56 15.99 -13.20 8.43
CA VAL A 56 16.04 -12.21 9.51
C VAL A 56 15.41 -12.76 10.79
N ARG A 57 14.33 -13.54 10.71
CA ARG A 57 13.71 -14.20 11.87
C ARG A 57 14.64 -15.22 12.51
N GLU A 58 15.34 -16.01 11.71
CA GLU A 58 16.30 -17.02 12.18
C GLU A 58 17.48 -16.35 12.89
N VAL A 59 18.07 -15.32 12.29
CA VAL A 59 19.16 -14.53 12.90
C VAL A 59 18.69 -13.85 14.19
N ALA A 60 17.53 -13.20 14.19
CA ALA A 60 16.98 -12.55 15.38
C ALA A 60 16.71 -13.55 16.51
N THR A 61 16.23 -14.75 16.18
CA THR A 61 16.00 -15.82 17.16
C THR A 61 17.32 -16.37 17.71
N SER A 62 18.35 -16.50 16.88
CA SER A 62 19.69 -16.94 17.30
C SER A 62 20.35 -15.93 18.25
N LEU A 63 20.21 -14.62 17.99
CA LEU A 63 20.87 -13.57 18.77
C LEU A 63 20.11 -13.21 20.06
N PHE A 64 18.78 -13.21 20.03
CA PHE A 64 17.95 -12.65 21.10
C PHE A 64 16.97 -13.68 21.71
N GLY A 65 17.05 -14.95 21.28
CA GLY A 65 16.16 -16.02 21.73
C GLY A 65 14.75 -15.95 21.11
N ARG A 66 13.92 -16.95 21.42
CA ARG A 66 12.57 -17.13 20.87
C ARG A 66 11.60 -15.96 21.15
N SER A 67 11.88 -15.10 22.11
CA SER A 67 11.06 -13.94 22.46
C SER A 67 11.18 -12.76 21.49
N ALA A 68 12.22 -12.73 20.64
CA ALA A 68 12.48 -11.62 19.71
C ALA A 68 11.76 -11.76 18.36
N GLY A 69 11.49 -12.99 17.92
CA GLY A 69 10.90 -13.29 16.62
C GLY A 69 9.37 -13.21 16.60
N ARG A 70 8.75 -12.13 17.08
CA ARG A 70 7.31 -11.92 16.80
C ARG A 70 7.18 -11.31 15.41
N GLY A 71 6.44 -11.98 14.52
CA GLY A 71 6.02 -11.36 13.27
C GLY A 71 5.28 -10.07 13.59
N GLY A 72 5.88 -8.93 13.25
CA GLY A 72 5.28 -7.63 13.52
C GLY A 72 3.95 -7.50 12.79
N GLU A 73 3.03 -6.75 13.38
CA GLU A 73 1.78 -6.38 12.73
C GLU A 73 2.04 -5.60 11.43
N THR A 74 1.11 -5.69 10.48
CA THR A 74 1.20 -4.92 9.24
C THR A 74 1.18 -3.44 9.57
N VAL A 75 2.31 -2.77 9.35
CA VAL A 75 2.45 -1.34 9.66
C VAL A 75 1.81 -0.51 8.54
N TYR A 76 0.79 0.27 8.90
CA TYR A 76 0.18 1.24 8.00
C TYR A 76 1.05 2.50 7.89
N GLY A 77 1.59 2.77 6.71
CA GLY A 77 2.45 3.93 6.49
C GLY A 77 3.21 3.85 5.17
N GLN A 78 3.38 5.00 4.51
CA GLN A 78 4.18 5.10 3.30
C GLN A 78 5.67 5.03 3.69
N ARG A 79 6.37 3.97 3.27
CA ARG A 79 7.82 3.81 3.46
C ARG A 79 8.51 3.73 2.11
N ARG A 80 9.46 4.65 1.88
CA ARG A 80 10.27 4.67 0.64
C ARG A 80 11.04 3.37 0.39
N PHE A 81 11.26 2.56 1.44
CA PHE A 81 11.84 1.22 1.34
C PHE A 81 11.11 0.31 0.32
N CYS A 82 9.83 0.54 0.07
CA CYS A 82 9.09 -0.21 -0.94
C CYS A 82 9.64 -0.07 -2.38
N LEU A 83 10.39 0.99 -2.68
CA LEU A 83 11.06 1.12 -3.97
C LEU A 83 12.17 0.08 -4.17
N TYR A 84 12.72 -0.47 -3.09
CA TYR A 84 13.82 -1.43 -3.11
C TYR A 84 13.38 -2.87 -2.90
N ALA A 85 12.26 -3.10 -2.21
CA ALA A 85 11.76 -4.43 -1.87
C ALA A 85 11.00 -5.14 -3.02
N ARG A 86 11.19 -4.71 -4.28
CA ARG A 86 10.41 -5.19 -5.43
C ARG A 86 11.11 -6.26 -6.29
N THR A 87 12.24 -6.80 -5.81
CA THR A 87 12.97 -7.93 -6.44
C THR A 87 12.43 -9.26 -5.98
#